data_AF-A0AA88QBH2-F1
#
_entry.id   AF-A0AA88QBH2-F1
#
_cell.length_a   1.000
_cell.length_b   1.000
_cell.length_c   1.000
_cell.angle_alpha   90.00
_cell.angle_beta   90.00
_cell.angle_gamma   90.00
#
_symmetry.space_group_name_H-M   'P 1'
#
loop_
_entity.id
_entity.type
_entity.pdbx_description
1 polymer ?
#
loop_
_entity_poly.entity_id
_entity_poly.type
_entity_poly.pdbx_seq_one_letter_code
_entity_poly.pdbx_strand_id
1 'polypeptide(L)'
;TTAVAISQIMSQNISGTTKTAKAMKFACSDTVSCSHLVLNNINLVKMDGTAETYCNSATGFGYGYVQPSAECLNSSDKKFIVRQADDAQPSEHYLIHTEL
;
A
#
# COMPACT_ATOMS: atom_id res chain seq x y z
N THR A 1 -20.75 -3.95 -12.66
CA THR A 1 -19.50 -4.72 -12.86
C THR A 1 -19.37 -5.73 -11.74
N THR A 2 -18.85 -6.93 -12.02
CA THR A 2 -18.54 -7.92 -10.98
C THR A 2 -17.14 -7.65 -10.41
N ALA A 3 -16.94 -7.94 -9.12
CA ALA A 3 -15.64 -7.78 -8.48
C ALA A 3 -14.74 -8.99 -8.80
N VAL A 4 -13.46 -8.73 -9.08
CA VAL A 4 -12.45 -9.75 -9.35
C VAL A 4 -11.41 -9.70 -8.24
N ALA A 5 -11.14 -10.86 -7.63
CA ALA A 5 -10.11 -10.98 -6.61
C ALA A 5 -8.72 -11.02 -7.26
N ILE A 6 -7.83 -10.13 -6.83
CA ILE A 6 -6.44 -10.06 -7.30
C ILE A 6 -5.52 -10.07 -6.09
N SER A 7 -4.48 -10.92 -6.12
CA SER A 7 -3.50 -11.01 -5.03
C SER A 7 -2.10 -11.37 -5.55
N GLN A 8 -1.09 -11.17 -4.70
CA GLN A 8 0.31 -11.58 -4.94
C GLN A 8 0.91 -10.91 -6.19
N ILE A 9 0.78 -9.59 -6.27
CA ILE A 9 1.33 -8.80 -7.38
C ILE A 9 2.66 -8.20 -6.93
N MET A 10 3.71 -8.42 -7.71
CA MET A 10 5.01 -7.80 -7.51
C MET A 10 5.29 -6.78 -8.62
N SER A 11 5.55 -5.53 -8.23
CA SER A 11 6.01 -4.47 -9.13
C SER A 11 7.44 -4.09 -8.75
N GLN A 12 8.37 -4.28 -9.69
CA GLN A 12 9.79 -4.12 -9.40
C GLN A 12 10.57 -3.40 -10.49
N ASN A 13 11.59 -2.61 -10.09
CA ASN A 13 12.54 -1.96 -11.00
C ASN A 13 11.87 -1.01 -12.01
N ILE A 14 10.91 -0.21 -11.54
CA ILE A 14 10.19 0.75 -12.38
C ILE A 14 10.76 2.13 -12.13
N SER A 15 11.22 2.82 -13.19
CA SER A 15 11.75 4.17 -13.09
C SER A 15 11.26 5.04 -14.24
N GLY A 16 11.04 6.33 -13.99
CA GLY A 16 10.64 7.27 -15.03
C GLY A 16 9.90 8.49 -14.51
N THR A 17 9.13 9.11 -15.41
CA THR A 17 8.39 10.34 -15.13
C THR A 17 6.88 10.16 -15.31
N THR A 18 6.10 10.89 -14.53
CA THR A 18 4.64 10.93 -14.64
C THR A 18 4.13 12.30 -15.10
N LYS A 19 3.08 12.28 -15.94
CA LYS A 19 2.33 13.51 -16.29
C LYS A 19 1.33 13.88 -15.19
N THR A 20 0.71 12.88 -14.56
CA THR A 20 -0.29 13.06 -13.49
C THR A 20 0.36 13.09 -12.11
N ALA A 21 -0.29 13.72 -11.12
CA ALA A 21 0.20 13.70 -9.73
C ALA A 21 0.23 12.27 -9.18
N LYS A 22 -0.84 11.50 -9.40
CA LYS A 22 -0.93 10.08 -9.05
C LYS A 22 -0.03 9.27 -9.99
N ALA A 23 1.21 9.01 -9.56
CA ALA A 23 2.20 8.23 -10.29
C ALA A 23 1.93 6.73 -10.12
N MET A 24 1.49 6.34 -8.92
CA MET A 24 1.06 4.98 -8.60
C MET A 24 -0.41 5.03 -8.17
N LYS A 25 -1.25 4.18 -8.77
CA LYS A 25 -2.70 4.15 -8.49
C LYS A 25 -3.18 2.72 -8.32
N PHE A 26 -3.36 2.30 -7.08
CA PHE A 26 -3.98 1.03 -6.70
C PHE A 26 -5.44 1.29 -6.34
N ALA A 27 -6.36 1.03 -7.28
CA ALA A 27 -7.79 1.24 -7.08
C ALA A 27 -8.54 -0.09 -7.26
N CYS A 28 -8.81 -0.76 -6.15
CA CYS A 28 -9.41 -2.09 -6.12
C CYS A 28 -10.88 -2.02 -5.71
N SER A 29 -11.58 -3.16 -5.74
CA SER A 29 -13.00 -3.17 -5.37
C SER A 29 -13.17 -2.98 -3.87
N ASP A 30 -14.14 -2.15 -3.47
CA ASP A 30 -14.49 -1.98 -2.05
C ASP A 30 -15.10 -3.24 -1.42
N THR A 31 -15.61 -4.18 -2.22
CA THR A 31 -16.14 -5.46 -1.74
C THR A 31 -15.14 -6.61 -1.84
N VAL A 32 -14.12 -6.47 -2.71
CA VAL A 32 -13.05 -7.47 -2.89
C VAL A 32 -11.72 -6.72 -3.05
N SER A 33 -11.01 -6.54 -1.93
CA SER A 33 -9.76 -5.78 -1.90
C SER A 33 -8.61 -6.52 -2.61
N CYS A 34 -7.62 -5.75 -3.07
CA CYS A 34 -6.35 -6.33 -3.48
C CYS A 34 -5.50 -6.65 -2.25
N SER A 35 -4.81 -7.79 -2.27
CA SER A 35 -3.94 -8.22 -1.17
C SER A 35 -2.56 -8.65 -1.64
N HIS A 36 -1.58 -8.56 -0.75
CA HIS A 36 -0.19 -8.93 -1.03
C HIS A 36 0.38 -8.21 -2.25
N LEU A 37 0.17 -6.89 -2.33
CA LEU A 37 0.91 -6.04 -3.27
C LEU A 37 2.33 -5.84 -2.74
N VAL A 38 3.33 -6.04 -3.59
CA VAL A 38 4.74 -5.94 -3.23
C VAL A 38 5.43 -4.95 -4.16
N LEU A 39 5.99 -3.88 -3.60
CA LEU A 39 6.75 -2.87 -4.35
C LEU A 39 8.24 -2.97 -4.03
N ASN A 40 9.08 -2.95 -5.07
CA ASN A 40 10.54 -2.96 -4.89
C ASN A 40 11.23 -2.09 -5.94
N ASN A 41 12.15 -1.23 -5.50
CA ASN A 41 12.97 -0.42 -6.40
C ASN A 41 12.14 0.38 -7.44
N ILE A 42 11.25 1.23 -6.94
CA ILE A 42 10.36 2.10 -7.73
C ILE A 42 10.83 3.55 -7.62
N ASN A 43 10.98 4.24 -8.75
CA ASN A 43 11.36 5.65 -8.80
C ASN A 43 10.56 6.39 -9.88
N LEU A 44 9.40 6.91 -9.50
CA LEU A 44 8.56 7.72 -10.36
C LEU A 44 8.55 9.17 -9.87
N VAL A 45 8.97 10.08 -10.74
CA VAL A 45 9.02 11.52 -10.43
C VAL A 45 8.08 12.30 -11.32
N LYS A 46 7.63 13.45 -10.84
CA LYS A 46 6.90 14.43 -11.66
C LYS A 46 7.84 15.60 -11.93
N MET A 47 7.90 16.06 -13.18
CA MET A 47 8.76 17.20 -13.56
C MET A 47 8.30 18.50 -12.88
N ASP A 48 7.00 18.75 -12.88
CA ASP A 48 6.40 19.98 -12.36
C ASP A 48 5.54 19.70 -11.10
N GLY A 49 6.20 19.34 -10.01
CA GLY A 49 5.58 19.14 -8.70
C GLY A 49 5.80 17.75 -8.11
N THR A 50 4.87 17.30 -7.27
CA THR A 50 5.03 16.06 -6.50
C THR A 50 4.35 14.87 -7.18
N ALA A 51 5.04 13.74 -7.20
CA ALA A 51 4.46 12.44 -7.51
C ALA A 51 3.87 11.84 -6.24
N GLU A 52 2.71 11.21 -6.35
CA GLU A 52 1.97 10.65 -5.22
C GLU A 52 1.48 9.24 -5.52
N THR A 53 1.24 8.49 -4.44
CA THR A 53 0.59 7.18 -4.49
C THR A 53 -0.86 7.30 -4.03
N TYR A 54 -1.77 6.69 -4.77
CA TYR A 54 -3.16 6.54 -4.38
C TYR A 54 -3.47 5.06 -4.15
N CYS A 55 -4.04 4.75 -2.98
CA CYS A 55 -4.56 3.44 -2.64
C CYS A 55 -6.06 3.53 -2.35
N ASN A 56 -6.82 2.55 -2.83
CA ASN A 56 -8.20 2.29 -2.44
C ASN A 56 -8.40 0.78 -2.38
N SER A 57 -8.81 0.30 -1.20
CA SER A 57 -9.12 -1.11 -0.94
C SER A 57 -7.96 -2.04 -1.34
N ALA A 58 -6.73 -1.68 -0.96
CA ALA A 58 -5.50 -2.35 -1.37
C ALA A 58 -4.54 -2.47 -0.19
N THR A 59 -3.96 -3.65 -0.01
CA THR A 59 -3.01 -3.94 1.07
C THR A 59 -1.72 -4.54 0.51
N GLY A 60 -0.59 -4.16 1.09
CA GLY A 60 0.71 -4.56 0.61
C GLY A 60 1.84 -3.93 1.41
N PHE A 61 3.05 -4.03 0.88
CA PHE A 61 4.23 -3.38 1.45
C PHE A 61 5.24 -3.06 0.36
N GLY A 62 6.10 -2.09 0.64
CA GLY A 62 7.28 -1.80 -0.15
C GLY A 62 8.55 -2.20 0.61
N TYR A 63 9.57 -2.64 -0.11
CA TYR A 63 10.92 -2.80 0.42
C TYR A 63 11.96 -2.22 -0.56
N GLY A 64 13.12 -1.83 -0.06
CA GLY A 64 14.09 -1.07 -0.84
C GLY A 64 13.61 0.34 -1.18
N TYR A 65 14.12 0.92 -2.27
CA TYR A 65 13.79 2.29 -2.66
C TYR A 65 12.40 2.37 -3.32
N VAL A 66 11.47 3.15 -2.74
CA VAL A 66 10.13 3.37 -3.30
C VAL A 66 9.78 4.85 -3.24
N GLN A 67 9.82 5.50 -4.40
CA GLN A 67 9.41 6.89 -4.61
C GLN A 67 8.37 6.94 -5.74
N PRO A 68 7.19 7.55 -5.54
CA PRO A 68 6.72 8.21 -4.31
C PRO A 68 6.35 7.21 -3.19
N SER A 69 6.29 7.70 -1.94
CA SER A 69 5.89 6.88 -0.77
C SER A 69 4.58 6.13 -1.01
N ALA A 70 4.54 4.86 -0.61
CA ALA A 70 3.38 3.98 -0.74
C ALA A 70 2.82 3.53 0.62
N GLU A 71 2.98 4.33 1.67
CA GLU A 71 2.53 4.01 3.04
C GLU A 71 1.04 3.65 3.14
N CYS A 72 0.20 4.12 2.21
CA CYS A 72 -1.21 3.73 2.16
C CYS A 72 -1.45 2.23 1.91
N LEU A 73 -0.45 1.48 1.41
CA LEU A 73 -0.52 0.02 1.29
C LEU A 73 -0.34 -0.69 2.63
N ASN A 74 0.35 -0.04 3.58
CA ASN A 74 0.53 -0.55 4.95
C ASN A 74 -0.73 -0.32 5.80
N SER A 75 -1.74 0.40 5.28
CA SER A 75 -3.05 0.51 5.91
C SER A 75 -3.72 -0.85 5.83
N SER A 76 -3.41 -1.70 6.79
CA SER A 76 -4.39 -2.66 7.26
C SER A 76 -5.55 -1.82 7.76
N ASP A 77 -6.53 -1.56 6.90
CA ASP A 77 -7.86 -1.10 7.30
C ASP A 77 -8.51 -2.23 8.12
N LYS A 78 -7.90 -2.62 9.24
CA LYS A 78 -8.60 -3.16 10.37
C LYS A 78 -9.40 -1.98 10.88
N LYS A 79 -10.60 -1.81 10.32
CA LYS A 79 -11.69 -1.12 11.01
C LYS A 79 -11.90 -1.88 12.31
N PHE A 80 -11.11 -1.56 13.33
CA PHE A 80 -11.45 -1.84 14.71
C PHE A 80 -12.73 -1.04 14.93
N ILE A 81 -13.87 -1.70 14.74
CA ILE A 81 -15.11 -1.23 15.36
C ILE A 81 -14.84 -1.37 16.85
N VAL A 82 -14.34 -0.31 17.46
CA VAL A 82 -14.21 -0.21 18.91
C VAL A 82 -15.64 -0.23 19.45
N ARG A 83 -16.15 -1.43 19.72
CA ARG A 83 -17.17 -1.61 20.75
C ARG A 83 -16.38 -1.68 22.04
N GLN A 84 -16.26 -0.53 22.67
CA GLN A 84 -15.62 -0.40 23.97
C GLN A 84 -16.49 -1.11 25.01
N ALA A 85 -16.05 -2.26 25.49
CA ALA A 85 -16.09 -2.68 26.89
C ALA A 85 -15.50 -4.10 27.04
N ASP A 86 -14.52 -4.15 27.95
CA ASP A 86 -14.10 -5.29 28.79
C ASP A 86 -13.01 -6.29 28.31
N ASP A 87 -11.92 -6.21 29.08
CA ASP A 87 -10.92 -7.23 29.47
C ASP A 87 -9.70 -7.61 28.59
N ALA A 88 -8.54 -7.12 29.06
CA ALA A 88 -7.24 -7.78 29.25
C ALA A 88 -6.57 -8.62 28.13
N GLN A 89 -5.63 -8.00 27.40
CA GLN A 89 -4.17 -8.25 27.39
C GLN A 89 -3.52 -7.95 26.02
N PRO A 90 -2.28 -7.40 26.00
CA PRO A 90 -1.65 -6.89 24.79
C PRO A 90 -0.87 -7.98 24.05
N SER A 91 -1.11 -8.14 22.75
CA SER A 91 -0.17 -8.81 21.86
C SER A 91 0.44 -7.77 20.92
N GLU A 92 1.46 -7.07 21.42
CA GLU A 92 2.45 -6.37 20.60
C GLU A 92 3.13 -7.41 19.70
N HIS A 93 2.88 -7.35 18.39
CA HIS A 93 3.77 -7.95 17.41
C HIS A 93 4.32 -6.82 16.56
N TYR A 94 5.25 -6.08 17.15
CA TYR A 94 6.11 -5.14 16.46
C TYR A 94 6.97 -5.97 15.49
N LEU A 95 6.63 -5.96 14.19
CA LEU A 95 7.55 -6.39 13.16
C LEU A 95 8.56 -5.25 12.97
N ILE A 96 9.68 -5.30 13.70
CA ILE A 96 10.86 -4.49 13.37
C ILE A 96 11.28 -4.94 11.97
N HIS A 97 11.12 -4.10 10.94
CA HIS A 97 11.87 -4.31 9.71
C HIS A 97 13.32 -3.93 10.02
N THR A 98 14.16 -4.93 10.30
CA THR A 98 15.59 -4.75 10.42
C THR A 98 16.17 -4.91 9.01
N GLU A 99 16.57 -3.80 8.41
CA GLU A 99 17.36 -3.81 7.18
C GLU A 99 18.75 -4.37 7.54
N LEU A 100 19.18 -5.45 6.89
CA LEU A 100 20.52 -6.03 7.01
C LEU A 100 21.36 -5.68 5.77
#